data_AF-A0A1G6ILD0-F1
#
_entry.id   AF-A0A1G6ILD0-F1
#
_cell.length_a   1.000
_cell.length_b   1.000
_cell.length_c   1.000
_cell.angle_alpha   90.00
_cell.angle_beta   90.00
_cell.angle_gamma   90.00
#
_symmetry.space_group_name_H-M   'P 1'
#
loop_
_entity.id
_entity.type
_entity.pdbx_description
1 polymer ?
#
loop_
_entity_poly.entity_id
_entity_poly.type
_entity_poly.pdbx_seq_one_letter_code
_entity_poly.pdbx_strand_id
1 'polypeptide(L)'
;MTATITPHAQLVRDEVVLLADDGTPRGTYDRVAVHTDATPLHQAFSVHLFNRHGEVLITRRAVTKKTWPGVWSNSCCGHPRPGEPVEDAVRRRVREELGLEVTDVVVALPDFRYRAVDSSGIVENEICPVYLGFVTSDTVRPDEAEVGDQAWVPWSDFVAAIRATPQVYSPWSVLQVPQLEPRMARLMAELPLPTSDAQACIDDVDALLAKENARLAASWSGFRGNLGVDVLERDLPEWMGSQMSAGGKRFRVAMAYWGFIAAGGQLASPGYSHLVTTASALESLHYFALVHDDVMDESLSRRGRPSAHIQAEARHQDAEALGDAAVFGRNLAILLGDLAHMQADRLAARLPAELQTLWYDLCTELMVGQRADLTGAAAGRRDLEHARQVAHLKSGCYTVVRPLELGAVAAGASDQVRVALGDVGEHLGQAFALRDDYLGVWGDPQLTGKPSGDDLVEGKATVILALAADRLTNGAALALERVGTQRARRGDIELLQRTLTRIGVRAEVERLIDAEVRAAEAGLDACRTLHPAGVEGLRAMIARIAWRDA
;
A
#
# COMPACT_ATOMS: atom_id res chain seq x y z
N MET A 1 -13.09 -47.86 -44.65
CA MET A 1 -12.80 -48.46 -43.34
C MET A 1 -11.67 -47.63 -42.75
N THR A 2 -11.81 -46.85 -41.69
CA THR A 2 -12.86 -46.69 -40.68
C THR A 2 -12.63 -45.28 -40.12
N ALA A 3 -13.60 -44.38 -40.24
CA ALA A 3 -13.48 -43.04 -39.68
C ALA A 3 -13.69 -43.13 -38.16
N THR A 4 -12.67 -42.75 -37.41
CA THR A 4 -12.66 -42.70 -35.96
C THR A 4 -13.59 -41.57 -35.51
N ILE A 5 -14.73 -41.94 -34.93
CA ILE A 5 -15.67 -41.00 -34.30
C ILE A 5 -15.05 -40.56 -32.98
N THR A 6 -14.71 -39.28 -32.87
CA THR A 6 -14.32 -38.63 -31.61
C THR A 6 -15.49 -38.69 -30.63
N PRO A 7 -15.29 -39.04 -29.35
CA PRO A 7 -16.39 -39.05 -28.38
C PRO A 7 -16.95 -37.64 -28.21
N HIS A 8 -18.27 -37.50 -28.33
CA HIS A 8 -19.00 -36.30 -27.95
C HIS A 8 -18.62 -35.90 -26.52
N ALA A 9 -18.23 -34.64 -26.33
CA ALA A 9 -18.21 -33.99 -25.02
C ALA A 9 -19.58 -34.22 -24.36
N GLN A 10 -19.59 -34.83 -23.18
CA GLN A 10 -20.80 -34.92 -22.36
C GLN A 10 -21.30 -33.50 -22.09
N LEU A 11 -22.46 -33.15 -22.67
CA LEU A 11 -23.22 -31.97 -22.26
C LEU A 11 -23.51 -32.11 -20.77
N VAL A 12 -22.82 -31.32 -19.94
CA VAL A 12 -23.13 -31.22 -18.52
C VAL A 12 -24.56 -30.70 -18.42
N ARG A 13 -25.47 -31.51 -17.88
CA ARG A 13 -26.88 -31.12 -17.71
C ARG A 13 -26.96 -30.05 -16.62
N ASP A 14 -27.69 -28.97 -16.90
CA ASP A 14 -27.91 -27.84 -15.97
C ASP A 14 -29.06 -28.19 -15.00
N GLU A 15 -28.73 -29.01 -14.01
CA GLU A 15 -29.68 -29.58 -13.04
C GLU A 15 -29.44 -29.03 -11.62
N VAL A 16 -30.51 -28.91 -10.84
CA VAL A 16 -30.49 -28.64 -9.39
C VAL A 16 -30.64 -29.93 -8.59
N VAL A 17 -30.17 -29.96 -7.34
CA VAL A 17 -30.32 -31.08 -6.42
C VAL A 17 -31.59 -30.91 -5.59
N LEU A 18 -32.57 -31.81 -5.75
CA LEU A 18 -33.78 -31.84 -4.93
C LEU A 18 -33.48 -32.39 -3.54
N LEU A 19 -34.12 -31.82 -2.51
CA LEU A 19 -33.89 -32.17 -1.11
C LEU A 19 -35.17 -32.67 -0.43
N ALA A 20 -34.99 -33.57 0.54
CA ALA A 20 -35.99 -33.84 1.56
C ALA A 20 -36.00 -32.72 2.60
N ASP A 21 -37.02 -32.72 3.47
CA ASP A 21 -37.19 -31.67 4.49
C ASP A 21 -36.05 -31.60 5.52
N ASP A 22 -35.31 -32.70 5.70
CA ASP A 22 -34.12 -32.81 6.55
C ASP A 22 -32.80 -32.44 5.83
N GLY A 23 -32.87 -32.01 4.57
CA GLY A 23 -31.71 -31.65 3.75
C GLY A 23 -31.07 -32.82 3.00
N THR A 24 -31.61 -34.04 3.10
CA THR A 24 -31.07 -35.19 2.37
C THR A 24 -31.37 -35.10 0.86
N PRO A 25 -30.36 -35.24 -0.04
CA PRO A 25 -30.60 -35.28 -1.48
C PRO A 25 -31.54 -36.41 -1.92
N ARG A 26 -32.54 -36.10 -2.76
CA ARG A 26 -33.55 -37.08 -3.24
C ARG A 26 -33.64 -37.23 -4.76
N GLY A 27 -32.92 -36.41 -5.51
CA GLY A 27 -32.90 -36.47 -6.97
C GLY A 27 -32.40 -35.17 -7.59
N THR A 28 -32.57 -35.03 -8.89
CA THR A 28 -32.21 -33.82 -9.64
C THR A 28 -33.39 -33.35 -10.50
N TYR A 29 -33.38 -32.07 -10.86
CA TYR A 29 -34.39 -31.48 -11.74
C TYR A 29 -33.75 -30.40 -12.63
N ASP A 30 -34.34 -30.13 -13.79
CA ASP A 30 -33.86 -29.06 -14.68
C ASP A 30 -33.95 -27.68 -14.00
N ARG A 31 -32.85 -26.92 -14.00
CA ARG A 31 -32.75 -25.64 -13.26
C ARG A 31 -33.73 -24.58 -13.75
N VAL A 32 -34.03 -24.55 -15.05
CA VAL A 32 -34.96 -23.55 -15.62
C VAL A 32 -36.41 -23.94 -15.35
N ALA A 33 -36.71 -25.23 -15.34
CA ALA A 33 -38.05 -25.77 -15.15
C ALA A 33 -38.47 -25.93 -13.67
N VAL A 34 -37.54 -25.97 -12.71
CA VAL A 34 -37.86 -26.23 -11.28
C VAL A 34 -38.68 -25.12 -10.62
N HIS A 35 -38.55 -23.89 -11.11
CA HIS A 35 -39.23 -22.71 -10.56
C HIS A 35 -40.64 -22.55 -11.15
N THR A 36 -41.66 -22.90 -10.36
CA THR A 36 -43.10 -22.90 -10.67
C THR A 36 -43.90 -22.43 -9.45
N ASP A 37 -45.23 -22.48 -9.50
CA ASP A 37 -46.11 -22.22 -8.34
C ASP A 37 -46.03 -23.30 -7.24
N ALA A 38 -45.40 -24.44 -7.53
CA ALA A 38 -45.23 -25.58 -6.64
C ALA A 38 -43.77 -26.09 -6.63
N THR A 39 -42.80 -25.19 -6.50
CA THR A 39 -41.38 -25.53 -6.52
C THR A 39 -40.97 -26.49 -5.40
N PRO A 40 -40.40 -27.67 -5.74
CA PRO A 40 -39.89 -28.61 -4.75
C PRO A 40 -38.70 -28.02 -4.01
N LEU A 41 -38.49 -28.48 -2.77
CA LEU A 41 -37.33 -28.09 -1.99
C LEU A 41 -36.05 -28.54 -2.72
N HIS A 42 -35.10 -27.64 -2.91
CA HIS A 42 -33.84 -27.94 -3.58
C HIS A 42 -32.67 -27.17 -2.96
N GLN A 43 -31.46 -27.60 -3.30
CA GLN A 43 -30.22 -27.03 -2.79
C GLN A 43 -29.82 -25.80 -3.59
N ALA A 44 -29.48 -24.73 -2.89
CA ALA A 44 -28.97 -23.49 -3.47
C ALA A 44 -27.83 -22.94 -2.61
N PHE A 45 -27.32 -21.77 -2.97
CA PHE A 45 -26.43 -20.98 -2.13
C PHE A 45 -26.65 -19.48 -2.40
N SER A 46 -26.23 -18.69 -1.42
CA SER A 46 -26.22 -17.23 -1.50
C SER A 46 -24.84 -16.71 -1.07
N VAL A 47 -24.30 -15.69 -1.75
CA VAL A 47 -23.00 -15.10 -1.39
C VAL A 47 -23.06 -13.59 -1.28
N HIS A 48 -22.45 -13.02 -0.24
CA HIS A 48 -22.12 -11.60 -0.13
C HIS A 48 -20.63 -11.42 -0.39
N LEU A 49 -20.31 -10.72 -1.47
CA LEU A 49 -18.95 -10.44 -1.91
C LEU A 49 -18.53 -9.06 -1.46
N PHE A 50 -17.33 -8.97 -0.91
CA PHE A 50 -16.73 -7.73 -0.46
C PHE A 50 -15.54 -7.38 -1.35
N ASN A 51 -15.39 -6.09 -1.65
CA ASN A 51 -14.14 -5.60 -2.20
C ASN A 51 -13.12 -5.35 -1.08
N ARG A 52 -11.89 -4.98 -1.44
CA ARG A 52 -10.86 -4.64 -0.46
C ARG A 52 -11.26 -3.47 0.46
N HIS A 53 -12.13 -2.59 -0.01
CA HIS A 53 -12.66 -1.47 0.77
C HIS A 53 -13.80 -1.89 1.71
N GLY A 54 -14.09 -3.20 1.82
CA GLY A 54 -15.18 -3.83 2.56
C GLY A 54 -16.56 -3.26 2.28
N GLU A 55 -16.72 -2.70 1.09
CA GLU A 55 -18.01 -2.48 0.49
C GLU A 55 -18.53 -3.83 0.01
N VAL A 56 -19.82 -4.08 0.22
CA VAL A 56 -20.50 -5.26 -0.31
C VAL A 56 -21.01 -4.96 -1.70
N LEU A 57 -20.85 -5.90 -2.62
CA LEU A 57 -21.46 -5.83 -3.95
C LEU A 57 -22.94 -6.16 -3.82
N ILE A 58 -23.80 -5.22 -4.16
CA ILE A 58 -25.23 -5.47 -4.37
C ILE A 58 -25.52 -5.47 -5.86
N THR A 59 -26.43 -6.36 -6.29
CA THR A 59 -26.83 -6.48 -7.68
C THR A 59 -28.34 -6.33 -7.81
N ARG A 60 -28.77 -5.74 -8.93
CA ARG A 60 -30.16 -5.73 -9.34
C ARG A 60 -30.36 -6.81 -10.37
N ARG A 61 -31.26 -7.74 -10.10
CA ARG A 61 -31.58 -8.83 -11.03
C ARG A 61 -32.04 -8.25 -12.37
N ALA A 62 -31.57 -8.82 -13.49
CA ALA A 62 -32.01 -8.39 -14.81
C ALA A 62 -33.55 -8.46 -14.93
N VAL A 63 -34.15 -7.47 -15.62
CA VAL A 63 -35.61 -7.39 -15.78
C VAL A 63 -36.18 -8.51 -16.65
N THR A 64 -35.32 -9.19 -17.40
CA THR A 64 -35.64 -10.34 -18.26
C THR A 64 -35.70 -11.67 -17.51
N LYS A 65 -35.30 -11.71 -16.22
CA LYS A 65 -35.33 -12.93 -15.41
C LYS A 65 -36.76 -13.43 -15.17
N LYS A 66 -36.92 -14.76 -15.22
CA LYS A 66 -38.19 -15.43 -14.93
C LYS A 66 -38.64 -15.21 -13.48
N THR A 67 -37.72 -15.29 -12.52
CA THR A 67 -38.00 -15.10 -11.09
C THR A 67 -37.40 -13.81 -10.58
N TRP A 68 -38.20 -13.04 -9.83
CA TRP A 68 -37.80 -11.79 -9.18
C TRP A 68 -37.12 -10.77 -10.12
N PRO A 69 -37.74 -10.39 -11.27
CA PRO A 69 -37.13 -9.45 -12.21
C PRO A 69 -36.98 -8.05 -11.60
N GLY A 70 -35.80 -7.44 -11.78
CA GLY A 70 -35.56 -6.04 -11.38
C GLY A 70 -35.41 -5.79 -9.87
N VAL A 71 -35.38 -6.84 -9.05
CA VAL A 71 -35.24 -6.75 -7.59
C VAL A 71 -33.77 -6.60 -7.19
N TRP A 72 -33.47 -5.72 -6.23
CA TRP A 72 -32.12 -5.59 -5.65
C TRP A 72 -31.84 -6.76 -4.70
N SER A 73 -30.61 -7.26 -4.69
CA SER A 73 -30.23 -8.47 -3.96
C SER A 73 -28.79 -8.38 -3.44
N ASN A 74 -28.39 -9.38 -2.65
CA ASN A 74 -27.01 -9.72 -2.36
C ASN A 74 -26.22 -9.98 -3.68
N SER A 75 -24.91 -10.17 -3.58
CA SER A 75 -24.00 -10.19 -4.72
C SER A 75 -24.35 -11.22 -5.79
N CYS A 76 -24.47 -12.50 -5.43
CA CYS A 76 -24.80 -13.59 -6.35
C CYS A 76 -25.52 -14.73 -5.60
N CYS A 77 -26.41 -15.45 -6.28
CA CYS A 77 -27.03 -16.67 -5.78
C CYS A 77 -27.06 -17.70 -6.91
N GLY A 78 -27.06 -18.98 -6.57
CA GLY A 78 -27.16 -20.02 -7.58
C GLY A 78 -27.30 -21.39 -6.99
N HIS A 79 -27.05 -22.40 -7.83
CA HIS A 79 -27.27 -23.79 -7.49
C HIS A 79 -25.98 -24.59 -7.71
N PRO A 80 -25.58 -25.44 -6.74
CA PRO A 80 -24.54 -26.42 -6.98
C PRO A 80 -25.06 -27.48 -7.94
N ARG A 81 -24.21 -27.90 -8.87
CA ARG A 81 -24.48 -29.07 -9.73
C ARG A 81 -24.46 -30.35 -8.88
N PRO A 82 -25.09 -31.43 -9.34
CA PRO A 82 -25.03 -32.71 -8.64
C PRO A 82 -23.58 -33.16 -8.40
N GLY A 83 -23.20 -33.30 -7.12
CA GLY A 83 -21.85 -33.69 -6.70
C GLY A 83 -20.79 -32.57 -6.69
N GLU A 84 -21.16 -31.34 -7.05
CA GLU A 84 -20.28 -30.16 -6.97
C GLU A 84 -20.22 -29.63 -5.53
N PRO A 85 -19.02 -29.41 -4.96
CA PRO A 85 -18.87 -28.67 -3.71
C PRO A 85 -19.50 -27.27 -3.83
N VAL A 86 -20.16 -26.80 -2.78
CA VAL A 86 -20.91 -25.53 -2.85
C VAL A 86 -19.97 -24.34 -3.07
N GLU A 87 -18.77 -24.39 -2.48
CA GLU A 87 -17.71 -23.39 -2.65
C GLU A 87 -17.26 -23.28 -4.11
N ASP A 88 -17.15 -24.41 -4.82
CA ASP A 88 -16.80 -24.43 -6.24
C ASP A 88 -17.95 -23.86 -7.08
N ALA A 89 -19.20 -24.17 -6.71
CA ALA A 89 -20.38 -23.61 -7.35
C ALA A 89 -20.46 -22.08 -7.15
N VAL A 90 -20.12 -21.56 -5.96
CA VAL A 90 -20.01 -20.11 -5.68
C VAL A 90 -19.00 -19.49 -6.63
N ARG A 91 -17.77 -20.01 -6.70
CA ARG A 91 -16.71 -19.47 -7.57
C ARG A 91 -17.12 -19.47 -9.04
N ARG A 92 -17.74 -20.56 -9.49
CA ARG A 92 -18.24 -20.69 -10.86
C ARG A 92 -19.32 -19.67 -11.17
N ARG A 93 -20.37 -19.56 -10.34
CA ARG A 93 -21.47 -18.60 -10.61
C ARG A 93 -21.03 -17.16 -10.51
N VAL A 94 -20.13 -16.83 -9.58
CA VAL A 94 -19.56 -15.47 -9.50
C VAL A 94 -18.79 -15.13 -10.78
N ARG A 95 -18.01 -16.06 -11.32
CA ARG A 95 -17.32 -15.86 -12.60
C ARG A 95 -18.29 -15.72 -13.77
N GLU A 96 -19.31 -16.59 -13.83
CA GLU A 96 -20.32 -16.60 -14.90
C GLU A 96 -21.21 -15.34 -14.88
N GLU A 97 -21.73 -14.96 -13.72
CA GLU A 97 -22.72 -13.87 -13.60
C GLU A 97 -22.09 -12.48 -13.44
N LEU A 98 -20.91 -12.39 -12.82
CA LEU A 98 -20.30 -11.10 -12.42
C LEU A 98 -18.95 -10.85 -13.09
N GLY A 99 -18.33 -11.87 -13.70
CA GLY A 99 -16.99 -11.77 -14.27
C GLY A 99 -15.89 -11.52 -13.23
N LEU A 100 -16.13 -11.94 -11.97
CA LEU A 100 -15.22 -11.75 -10.84
C LEU A 100 -14.56 -13.07 -10.42
N GLU A 101 -13.37 -12.98 -9.84
CA GLU A 101 -12.75 -14.09 -9.11
C GLU A 101 -12.82 -13.83 -7.60
N VAL A 102 -13.01 -14.90 -6.83
CA VAL A 102 -13.10 -14.88 -5.37
C VAL A 102 -11.95 -15.72 -4.83
N THR A 103 -11.23 -15.23 -3.82
CA THR A 103 -10.09 -15.98 -3.23
C THR A 103 -10.56 -17.03 -2.25
N ASP A 104 -11.08 -16.61 -1.10
CA ASP A 104 -11.58 -17.46 -0.04
C ASP A 104 -13.06 -17.18 0.20
N VAL A 105 -13.81 -18.26 0.41
CA VAL A 105 -15.22 -18.20 0.77
C VAL A 105 -15.42 -18.87 2.13
N VAL A 106 -16.11 -18.20 3.03
CA VAL A 106 -16.45 -18.73 4.35
C VAL A 106 -17.96 -18.84 4.47
N VAL A 107 -18.43 -19.94 5.08
CA VAL A 107 -19.85 -20.11 5.37
C VAL A 107 -20.23 -19.28 6.59
N ALA A 108 -21.16 -18.36 6.44
CA ALA A 108 -21.64 -17.49 7.50
C ALA A 108 -22.97 -17.97 8.12
N LEU A 109 -23.88 -18.50 7.30
CA LEU A 109 -25.15 -19.08 7.74
C LEU A 109 -25.32 -20.46 7.09
N PRO A 110 -24.82 -21.54 7.71
CA PRO A 110 -24.84 -22.88 7.11
C PRO A 110 -26.26 -23.46 6.98
N ASP A 111 -27.16 -23.10 7.90
CA ASP A 111 -28.51 -23.68 7.99
C ASP A 111 -29.59 -22.77 7.39
N PHE A 112 -29.21 -21.76 6.61
CA PHE A 112 -30.19 -20.81 6.06
C PHE A 112 -31.14 -21.52 5.09
N ARG A 113 -32.44 -21.37 5.32
CA ARG A 113 -33.53 -21.94 4.51
C ARG A 113 -34.63 -20.90 4.38
N TYR A 114 -35.26 -20.82 3.22
CA TYR A 114 -36.37 -19.89 3.01
C TYR A 114 -37.39 -20.43 2.00
N ARG A 115 -38.59 -19.86 2.07
CA ARG A 115 -39.63 -20.01 1.05
C ARG A 115 -40.25 -18.66 0.75
N ALA A 116 -40.28 -18.26 -0.52
CA ALA A 116 -40.83 -16.98 -0.94
C ALA A 116 -41.67 -17.14 -2.21
N VAL A 117 -42.60 -16.22 -2.47
CA VAL A 117 -43.46 -16.23 -3.65
C VAL A 117 -43.36 -14.87 -4.32
N ASP A 118 -43.04 -14.84 -5.62
CA ASP A 118 -42.94 -13.59 -6.37
C ASP A 118 -44.32 -13.08 -6.83
N SER A 119 -44.35 -11.89 -7.43
CA SER A 119 -45.61 -11.27 -7.89
C SER A 119 -46.31 -12.02 -9.03
N SER A 120 -45.61 -12.94 -9.71
CA SER A 120 -46.18 -13.79 -10.75
C SER A 120 -46.74 -15.11 -10.20
N GLY A 121 -46.48 -15.42 -8.92
CA GLY A 121 -46.87 -16.66 -8.25
C GLY A 121 -45.80 -17.74 -8.25
N ILE A 122 -44.61 -17.49 -8.81
CA ILE A 122 -43.50 -18.45 -8.79
C ILE A 122 -42.90 -18.53 -7.37
N VAL A 123 -42.61 -19.74 -6.91
CA VAL A 123 -42.12 -20.04 -5.58
C VAL A 123 -40.62 -20.31 -5.60
N GLU A 124 -39.90 -19.68 -4.69
CA GLU A 124 -38.56 -20.12 -4.25
C GLU A 124 -38.74 -20.99 -3.00
N ASN A 125 -38.08 -22.14 -2.94
CA ASN A 125 -38.14 -23.06 -1.81
C ASN A 125 -36.80 -23.79 -1.67
N GLU A 126 -35.90 -23.26 -0.86
CA GLU A 126 -34.48 -23.63 -0.91
C GLU A 126 -33.86 -23.79 0.48
N ILE A 127 -32.98 -24.80 0.61
CA ILE A 127 -31.91 -24.79 1.63
C ILE A 127 -30.70 -24.13 0.96
N CYS A 128 -30.30 -22.98 1.48
CA CYS A 128 -29.48 -21.99 0.80
C CYS A 128 -28.41 -21.42 1.76
N PRO A 129 -27.38 -22.20 2.14
CA PRO A 129 -26.28 -21.71 2.95
C PRO A 129 -25.71 -20.39 2.40
N VAL A 130 -25.38 -19.48 3.32
CA VAL A 130 -24.90 -18.14 2.98
C VAL A 130 -23.39 -18.07 3.19
N TYR A 131 -22.69 -17.62 2.15
CA TYR A 131 -21.25 -17.46 2.11
C TYR A 131 -20.87 -15.99 2.08
N LEU A 132 -19.66 -15.69 2.56
CA LEU A 132 -18.98 -14.42 2.38
C LEU A 132 -17.66 -14.66 1.65
N GLY A 133 -17.20 -13.70 0.87
CA GLY A 133 -15.87 -13.79 0.24
C GLY A 133 -15.35 -12.45 -0.26
N PHE A 134 -14.03 -12.37 -0.46
CA PHE A 134 -13.39 -11.21 -1.07
C PHE A 134 -13.18 -11.43 -2.57
N VAL A 135 -13.46 -10.40 -3.36
CA VAL A 135 -13.12 -10.38 -4.79
C VAL A 135 -11.68 -9.93 -4.99
N THR A 136 -11.06 -10.41 -6.07
CA THR A 136 -9.70 -10.00 -6.45
C THR A 136 -9.67 -8.68 -7.23
N SER A 137 -10.82 -8.20 -7.68
CA SER A 137 -10.96 -6.96 -8.45
C SER A 137 -12.31 -6.31 -8.21
N ASP A 138 -12.34 -4.98 -8.20
CA ASP A 138 -13.56 -4.19 -8.02
C ASP A 138 -14.32 -3.99 -9.35
N THR A 139 -13.70 -4.37 -10.48
CA THR A 139 -14.27 -4.22 -11.82
C THR A 139 -15.23 -5.37 -12.13
N VAL A 140 -16.52 -5.11 -11.91
CA VAL A 140 -17.60 -6.05 -12.23
C VAL A 140 -17.87 -6.06 -13.74
N ARG A 141 -17.97 -7.26 -14.34
CA ARG A 141 -18.33 -7.48 -15.74
C ARG A 141 -19.55 -8.42 -15.80
N PRO A 142 -20.75 -7.89 -15.50
CA PRO A 142 -21.93 -8.73 -15.33
C PRO A 142 -22.41 -9.34 -16.65
N ASP A 143 -23.00 -10.52 -16.58
CA ASP A 143 -23.88 -11.02 -17.63
C ASP A 143 -25.21 -10.23 -17.57
N GLU A 144 -25.50 -9.48 -18.62
CA GLU A 144 -26.70 -8.64 -18.74
C GLU A 144 -28.01 -9.44 -18.65
N ALA A 145 -27.99 -10.75 -18.93
CA ALA A 145 -29.14 -11.63 -18.74
C ALA A 145 -29.40 -11.98 -17.27
N GLU A 146 -28.40 -11.84 -16.41
CA GLU A 146 -28.45 -12.20 -15.00
C GLU A 146 -28.56 -10.96 -14.09
N VAL A 147 -27.84 -9.89 -14.42
CA VAL A 147 -27.71 -8.66 -13.63
C VAL A 147 -27.99 -7.44 -14.51
N GLY A 148 -28.96 -6.61 -14.10
CA GLY A 148 -29.33 -5.39 -14.81
C GLY A 148 -28.69 -4.12 -14.24
N ASP A 149 -28.19 -4.16 -13.00
CA ASP A 149 -27.48 -3.04 -12.36
C ASP A 149 -26.62 -3.56 -11.19
N GLN A 150 -25.61 -2.80 -10.77
CA GLN A 150 -24.74 -3.16 -9.64
C GLN A 150 -24.19 -1.95 -8.90
N ALA A 151 -23.89 -2.13 -7.62
CA ALA A 151 -23.21 -1.11 -6.82
C ALA A 151 -22.34 -1.75 -5.73
N TRP A 152 -21.17 -1.16 -5.49
CA TRP A 152 -20.41 -1.35 -4.24
C TRP A 152 -20.94 -0.37 -3.20
N VAL A 153 -21.33 -0.86 -2.03
CA VAL A 153 -21.86 -0.03 -0.94
C VAL A 153 -21.27 -0.44 0.40
N PRO A 154 -21.06 0.49 1.34
CA PRO A 154 -20.70 0.12 2.71
C PRO A 154 -21.72 -0.87 3.30
N TRP A 155 -21.24 -1.89 4.03
CA TRP A 155 -22.13 -2.88 4.66
C TRP A 155 -23.20 -2.23 5.55
N SER A 156 -22.82 -1.19 6.31
CA SER A 156 -23.74 -0.41 7.15
C SER A 156 -24.88 0.21 6.36
N ASP A 157 -24.59 0.69 5.14
CA ASP A 157 -25.56 1.37 4.28
C ASP A 157 -26.51 0.35 3.68
N PHE A 158 -26.00 -0.82 3.30
CA PHE A 158 -26.85 -1.94 2.86
C PHE A 158 -27.80 -2.41 3.96
N VAL A 159 -27.30 -2.56 5.20
CA VAL A 159 -28.13 -2.88 6.38
C VAL A 159 -29.21 -1.81 6.60
N ALA A 160 -28.82 -0.53 6.58
CA ALA A 160 -29.74 0.57 6.77
C ALA A 160 -30.82 0.62 5.67
N ALA A 161 -30.43 0.39 4.42
CA ALA A 161 -31.34 0.37 3.28
C ALA A 161 -32.34 -0.80 3.35
N ILE A 162 -31.91 -2.00 3.73
CA ILE A 162 -32.82 -3.14 3.94
C ILE A 162 -33.82 -2.86 5.06
N ARG A 163 -33.40 -2.23 6.16
CA ARG A 163 -34.31 -1.87 7.26
C ARG A 163 -35.33 -0.80 6.84
N ALA A 164 -34.90 0.17 6.04
CA ALA A 164 -35.74 1.29 5.63
C ALA A 164 -36.74 0.90 4.52
N THR A 165 -36.30 0.09 3.54
CA THR A 165 -37.10 -0.26 2.35
C THR A 165 -37.00 -1.74 1.99
N PRO A 166 -37.40 -2.67 2.87
CA PRO A 166 -37.24 -4.11 2.65
C PRO A 166 -37.93 -4.62 1.38
N GLN A 167 -39.02 -3.99 0.96
CA GLN A 167 -39.80 -4.36 -0.24
C GLN A 167 -39.08 -4.16 -1.57
N VAL A 168 -37.96 -3.43 -1.60
CA VAL A 168 -37.15 -3.21 -2.80
C VAL A 168 -36.10 -4.32 -2.96
N TYR A 169 -35.83 -5.06 -1.88
CA TYR A 169 -34.83 -6.11 -1.84
C TYR A 169 -35.46 -7.50 -1.94
N SER A 170 -34.64 -8.47 -2.35
CA SER A 170 -35.04 -9.87 -2.38
C SER A 170 -35.39 -10.38 -0.97
N PRO A 171 -36.43 -11.25 -0.83
CA PRO A 171 -36.83 -11.74 0.48
C PRO A 171 -35.71 -12.45 1.22
N TRP A 172 -34.83 -13.17 0.52
CA TRP A 172 -33.69 -13.83 1.15
C TRP A 172 -32.70 -12.81 1.71
N SER A 173 -32.34 -11.74 1.00
CA SER A 173 -31.47 -10.68 1.56
C SER A 173 -32.07 -10.04 2.81
N VAL A 174 -33.38 -9.77 2.81
CA VAL A 174 -34.12 -9.24 3.97
C VAL A 174 -34.06 -10.18 5.17
N LEU A 175 -34.04 -11.50 4.94
CA LEU A 175 -33.92 -12.52 5.98
C LEU A 175 -32.48 -12.75 6.44
N GLN A 176 -31.50 -12.64 5.53
CA GLN A 176 -30.09 -12.92 5.80
C GLN A 176 -29.43 -11.78 6.58
N VAL A 177 -29.64 -10.54 6.19
CA VAL A 177 -28.91 -9.39 6.73
C VAL A 177 -29.07 -9.22 8.26
N PRO A 178 -30.27 -9.34 8.85
CA PRO A 178 -30.43 -9.29 10.32
C PRO A 178 -29.70 -10.42 11.06
N GLN A 179 -29.44 -11.55 10.41
CA GLN A 179 -28.68 -12.68 10.99
C GLN A 179 -27.17 -12.50 10.83
N LEU A 180 -26.74 -11.84 9.75
CA LEU A 180 -25.33 -11.55 9.46
C LEU A 180 -24.81 -10.37 10.27
N GLU A 181 -25.59 -9.31 10.42
CA GLU A 181 -25.17 -8.04 11.03
C GLU A 181 -24.50 -8.20 12.41
N PRO A 182 -25.05 -8.96 13.39
CA PRO A 182 -24.42 -9.11 14.70
C PRO A 182 -23.09 -9.88 14.67
N ARG A 183 -22.83 -10.61 13.57
CA ARG A 183 -21.65 -11.47 13.40
C ARG A 183 -20.64 -10.90 12.41
N MET A 184 -21.01 -9.86 11.66
CA MET A 184 -20.23 -9.38 10.51
C MET A 184 -18.82 -8.96 10.92
N ALA A 185 -18.66 -8.20 12.00
CA ALA A 185 -17.33 -7.77 12.47
C ALA A 185 -16.39 -8.95 12.75
N ARG A 186 -16.92 -10.02 13.34
CA ARG A 186 -16.16 -11.26 13.60
C ARG A 186 -15.86 -12.00 12.30
N LEU A 187 -16.86 -12.18 11.44
CA LEU A 187 -16.72 -12.90 10.17
C LEU A 187 -15.73 -12.20 9.22
N MET A 188 -15.75 -10.86 9.17
CA MET A 188 -14.79 -10.05 8.42
C MET A 188 -13.37 -10.14 8.97
N ALA A 189 -13.19 -10.36 10.28
CA ALA A 189 -11.89 -10.59 10.88
C ALA A 189 -11.36 -12.02 10.66
N GLU A 190 -12.25 -13.00 10.48
CA GLU A 190 -11.91 -14.40 10.20
C GLU A 190 -11.69 -14.66 8.69
N LEU A 191 -12.22 -13.80 7.81
CA LEU A 191 -11.98 -13.86 6.37
C LEU A 191 -10.50 -13.58 6.07
N PRO A 192 -9.81 -14.47 5.34
CA PRO A 192 -8.47 -14.20 4.86
C PRO A 192 -8.50 -12.92 4.02
N LEU A 193 -7.70 -11.92 4.41
CA LEU A 193 -7.50 -10.75 3.56
C LEU A 193 -6.96 -11.26 2.21
N PRO A 194 -7.48 -10.80 1.06
CA PRO A 194 -6.88 -11.12 -0.22
C PRO A 194 -5.40 -10.77 -0.14
N THR A 195 -4.55 -11.74 -0.54
CA THR A 195 -3.08 -11.74 -0.39
C THR A 195 -2.53 -10.34 -0.15
N SER A 196 -2.13 -10.09 1.09
CA SER A 196 -1.63 -8.81 1.57
C SER A 196 -0.38 -8.41 0.80
N ASP A 197 -0.57 -7.74 -0.33
CA ASP A 197 0.49 -7.03 -1.02
C ASP A 197 0.25 -5.54 -0.78
N ALA A 198 1.29 -4.85 -0.32
CA ALA A 198 1.28 -3.39 -0.17
C ALA A 198 0.99 -2.69 -1.51
N GLN A 199 1.08 -3.40 -2.65
CA GLN A 199 0.80 -2.86 -3.98
C GLN A 199 -0.58 -2.20 -4.09
N ALA A 200 -1.65 -2.78 -3.53
CA ALA A 200 -2.97 -2.16 -3.61
C ALA A 200 -3.02 -0.82 -2.85
N CYS A 201 -2.35 -0.75 -1.69
CA CYS A 201 -2.21 0.50 -0.93
C CYS A 201 -1.36 1.53 -1.68
N ILE A 202 -0.29 1.07 -2.37
CA ILE A 202 0.52 1.92 -3.26
C ILE A 202 -0.33 2.51 -4.39
N ASP A 203 -1.17 1.70 -5.03
CA ASP A 203 -2.05 2.16 -6.11
C ASP A 203 -3.07 3.19 -5.60
N ASP A 204 -3.65 2.96 -4.41
CA ASP A 204 -4.57 3.91 -3.76
C ASP A 204 -3.85 5.24 -3.40
N VAL A 205 -2.60 5.17 -2.93
CA VAL A 205 -1.75 6.34 -2.65
C VAL A 205 -1.41 7.11 -3.92
N ASP A 206 -1.03 6.42 -5.00
CA ASP A 206 -0.73 7.03 -6.29
C ASP A 206 -1.97 7.71 -6.88
N ALA A 207 -3.15 7.10 -6.75
CA ALA A 207 -4.43 7.70 -7.15
C ALA A 207 -4.75 8.97 -6.34
N LEU A 208 -4.54 8.96 -5.01
CA LEU A 208 -4.75 10.14 -4.18
C LEU A 208 -3.75 11.25 -4.51
N LEU A 209 -2.47 10.92 -4.70
CA LEU A 209 -1.44 11.90 -5.09
C LEU A 209 -1.76 12.56 -6.44
N ALA A 210 -2.19 11.78 -7.43
CA ALA A 210 -2.60 12.32 -8.73
C ALA A 210 -3.78 13.30 -8.59
N LYS A 211 -4.76 12.97 -7.74
CA LYS A 211 -5.92 13.82 -7.45
C LYS A 211 -5.52 15.12 -6.75
N GLU A 212 -4.63 15.05 -5.76
CA GLU A 212 -4.16 16.25 -5.04
C GLU A 212 -3.30 17.14 -5.94
N ASN A 213 -2.42 16.55 -6.76
CA ASN A 213 -1.63 17.30 -7.74
C ASN A 213 -2.52 18.04 -8.75
N ALA A 214 -3.59 17.38 -9.24
CA ALA A 214 -4.56 18.02 -10.14
C ALA A 214 -5.30 19.19 -9.45
N ARG A 215 -5.69 19.02 -8.18
CA ARG A 215 -6.32 20.09 -7.38
C ARG A 215 -5.37 21.27 -7.15
N LEU A 216 -4.10 20.98 -6.87
CA LEU A 216 -3.07 21.99 -6.70
C LEU A 216 -2.85 22.76 -8.00
N ALA A 217 -2.70 22.07 -9.14
CA ALA A 217 -2.54 22.69 -10.45
C ALA A 217 -3.75 23.60 -10.81
N ALA A 218 -4.97 23.15 -10.53
CA ALA A 218 -6.17 23.96 -10.75
C ALA A 218 -6.20 25.22 -9.88
N SER A 219 -5.87 25.10 -8.59
CA SER A 219 -5.81 26.24 -7.66
C SER A 219 -4.70 27.22 -8.06
N TRP A 220 -3.53 26.68 -8.41
CA TRP A 220 -2.37 27.43 -8.88
C TRP A 220 -2.70 28.24 -10.13
N SER A 221 -3.36 27.63 -11.13
CA SER A 221 -3.81 28.34 -12.33
C SER A 221 -4.75 29.51 -12.01
N GLY A 222 -5.60 29.37 -10.99
CA GLY A 222 -6.46 30.44 -10.52
C GLY A 222 -5.69 31.63 -9.94
N PHE A 223 -4.63 31.37 -9.15
CA PHE A 223 -3.78 32.43 -8.57
C PHE A 223 -2.79 33.03 -9.57
N ARG A 224 -2.24 32.19 -10.46
CA ARG A 224 -1.29 32.59 -11.50
C ARG A 224 -1.89 33.61 -12.46
N GLY A 225 -3.17 33.47 -12.81
CA GLY A 225 -3.84 34.35 -13.77
C GLY A 225 -3.06 34.43 -15.09
N ASN A 226 -2.62 35.64 -15.45
CA ASN A 226 -1.89 35.91 -16.70
C ASN A 226 -0.36 35.87 -16.56
N LEU A 227 0.19 35.51 -15.40
CA LEU A 227 1.65 35.36 -15.25
C LEU A 227 2.14 34.22 -16.16
N GLY A 228 3.19 34.44 -16.96
CA GLY A 228 3.81 33.41 -17.79
C GLY A 228 4.53 32.34 -16.97
N VAL A 229 5.00 31.27 -17.64
CA VAL A 229 6.02 30.36 -17.07
C VAL A 229 7.44 30.74 -17.50
N ASP A 230 7.54 31.69 -18.45
CA ASP A 230 8.76 32.31 -18.99
C ASP A 230 9.85 31.29 -19.38
N VAL A 231 10.80 31.03 -18.47
CA VAL A 231 11.96 30.16 -18.68
C VAL A 231 11.62 28.66 -18.53
N LEU A 232 10.49 28.32 -17.91
CA LEU A 232 10.12 26.93 -17.62
C LEU A 232 9.24 26.32 -18.71
N GLU A 233 9.49 25.06 -19.06
CA GLU A 233 8.61 24.26 -19.96
C GLU A 233 7.23 24.00 -19.32
N ARG A 234 7.21 23.74 -18.01
CA ARG A 234 6.02 23.47 -17.20
C ARG A 234 6.13 24.21 -15.89
N ASP A 235 4.98 24.62 -15.36
CA ASP A 235 4.94 25.28 -14.06
C ASP A 235 5.19 24.28 -12.91
N LEU A 236 5.45 24.78 -11.71
CA LEU A 236 5.88 23.99 -10.56
C LEU A 236 4.94 22.82 -10.21
N PRO A 237 3.59 22.98 -10.18
CA PRO A 237 2.69 21.85 -9.85
C PRO A 237 2.75 20.72 -10.86
N GLU A 238 2.80 21.04 -12.16
CA GLU A 238 2.89 20.04 -13.23
C GLU A 238 4.26 19.34 -13.22
N TRP A 239 5.32 20.11 -12.96
CA TRP A 239 6.66 19.55 -12.81
C TRP A 239 6.73 18.60 -11.60
N MET A 240 6.27 19.05 -10.41
CA MET A 240 6.18 18.21 -9.21
C MET A 240 5.39 16.93 -9.47
N GLY A 241 4.18 17.05 -10.05
CA GLY A 241 3.34 15.91 -10.39
C GLY A 241 4.03 14.92 -11.31
N SER A 242 4.74 15.41 -12.34
CA SER A 242 5.50 14.53 -13.25
C SER A 242 6.60 13.75 -12.54
N GLN A 243 7.28 14.34 -11.55
CA GLN A 243 8.36 13.67 -10.82
C GLN A 243 7.81 12.65 -9.82
N MET A 244 6.72 12.99 -9.13
CA MET A 244 6.08 12.10 -8.16
C MET A 244 5.44 10.87 -8.81
N SER A 245 4.91 11.02 -10.04
CA SER A 245 4.33 9.92 -10.82
C SER A 245 5.39 9.06 -11.52
N ALA A 246 6.64 9.52 -11.62
CA ALA A 246 7.71 8.81 -12.31
C ALA A 246 8.25 7.58 -11.54
N GLY A 247 7.59 7.20 -10.45
CA GLY A 247 7.85 5.97 -9.70
C GLY A 247 8.89 6.09 -8.59
N GLY A 248 8.90 5.08 -7.73
CA GLY A 248 9.81 4.88 -6.62
C GLY A 248 9.48 3.55 -5.92
N LYS A 249 10.34 3.07 -5.02
CA LYS A 249 10.10 1.80 -4.30
C LYS A 249 8.92 1.87 -3.30
N ARG A 250 8.32 3.06 -3.12
CA ARG A 250 7.23 3.38 -2.18
C ARG A 250 7.43 2.74 -0.80
N PHE A 251 8.67 2.79 -0.35
CA PHE A 251 9.10 2.07 0.84
C PHE A 251 8.37 2.54 2.10
N ARG A 252 8.16 3.86 2.23
CA ARG A 252 7.41 4.48 3.34
C ARG A 252 5.95 4.05 3.35
N VAL A 253 5.33 3.97 2.17
CA VAL A 253 3.96 3.45 2.01
C VAL A 253 3.88 2.00 2.48
N ALA A 254 4.82 1.15 2.05
CA ALA A 254 4.87 -0.24 2.48
C ALA A 254 5.04 -0.37 4.00
N MET A 255 5.93 0.42 4.62
CA MET A 255 6.10 0.40 6.08
C MET A 255 4.84 0.84 6.82
N ALA A 256 4.17 1.92 6.37
CA ALA A 256 2.91 2.35 6.96
C ALA A 256 1.81 1.31 6.80
N TYR A 257 1.69 0.71 5.62
CA TYR A 257 0.76 -0.38 5.36
C TYR A 257 1.00 -1.58 6.29
N TRP A 258 2.25 -2.01 6.43
CA TRP A 258 2.56 -3.14 7.29
C TRP A 258 2.37 -2.85 8.77
N GLY A 259 2.59 -1.61 9.22
CA GLY A 259 2.23 -1.16 10.56
C GLY A 259 0.72 -1.23 10.78
N PHE A 260 -0.07 -0.81 9.80
CA PHE A 260 -1.53 -0.90 9.84
C PHE A 260 -2.03 -2.34 9.91
N ILE A 261 -1.53 -3.22 9.04
CA ILE A 261 -1.95 -4.64 9.04
C ILE A 261 -1.47 -5.35 10.31
N ALA A 262 -0.22 -5.15 10.75
CA ALA A 262 0.29 -5.77 11.98
C ALA A 262 -0.48 -5.34 13.24
N ALA A 263 -1.07 -4.14 13.21
CA ALA A 263 -1.96 -3.66 14.25
C ALA A 263 -3.42 -4.18 14.16
N GLY A 264 -3.74 -4.99 13.15
CA GLY A 264 -5.09 -5.51 12.93
C GLY A 264 -6.02 -4.58 12.15
N GLY A 265 -5.44 -3.60 11.44
CA GLY A 265 -6.19 -2.66 10.61
C GLY A 265 -6.97 -3.35 9.51
N GLN A 266 -8.21 -2.92 9.31
CA GLN A 266 -9.10 -3.43 8.27
C GLN A 266 -9.13 -2.47 7.08
N LEU A 267 -8.91 -2.98 5.87
CA LEU A 267 -8.91 -2.19 4.63
C LEU A 267 -10.25 -1.45 4.39
N ALA A 268 -11.33 -1.95 5.00
CA ALA A 268 -12.66 -1.39 4.96
C ALA A 268 -12.96 -0.31 6.00
N SER A 269 -11.99 0.03 6.85
CA SER A 269 -12.21 0.94 7.96
C SER A 269 -11.91 2.40 7.56
N PRO A 270 -12.48 3.38 8.28
CA PRO A 270 -12.01 4.77 8.21
C PRO A 270 -10.50 4.89 8.46
N GLY A 271 -9.94 3.98 9.27
CA GLY A 271 -8.51 3.86 9.51
C GLY A 271 -7.68 3.63 8.25
N TYR A 272 -8.18 2.85 7.29
CA TYR A 272 -7.50 2.66 6.01
C TYR A 272 -7.46 3.95 5.17
N SER A 273 -8.55 4.73 5.20
CA SER A 273 -8.56 6.06 4.55
C SER A 273 -7.56 7.02 5.19
N HIS A 274 -7.40 6.97 6.51
CA HIS A 274 -6.34 7.71 7.21
C HIS A 274 -4.95 7.21 6.82
N LEU A 275 -4.73 5.89 6.75
CA LEU A 275 -3.47 5.30 6.28
C LEU A 275 -3.09 5.81 4.89
N VAL A 276 -4.00 5.75 3.91
CA VAL A 276 -3.75 6.22 2.54
C VAL A 276 -3.40 7.71 2.54
N THR A 277 -4.14 8.52 3.30
CA THR A 277 -3.87 9.97 3.44
C THR A 277 -2.49 10.24 4.05
N THR A 278 -2.14 9.53 5.12
CA THR A 278 -0.83 9.60 5.78
C THR A 278 0.29 9.15 4.84
N ALA A 279 0.12 8.05 4.13
CA ALA A 279 1.11 7.53 3.20
C ALA A 279 1.33 8.46 1.99
N SER A 280 0.26 9.07 1.47
CA SER A 280 0.38 10.14 0.47
C SER A 280 1.13 11.36 1.03
N ALA A 281 0.87 11.75 2.29
CA ALA A 281 1.61 12.84 2.93
C ALA A 281 3.10 12.49 3.05
N LEU A 282 3.44 11.27 3.48
CA LEU A 282 4.82 10.77 3.56
C LEU A 282 5.55 10.83 2.22
N GLU A 283 4.90 10.48 1.12
CA GLU A 283 5.52 10.55 -0.22
C GLU A 283 5.70 11.99 -0.71
N SER A 284 4.78 12.92 -0.38
CA SER A 284 4.97 14.36 -0.61
C SER A 284 6.13 14.93 0.23
N LEU A 285 6.20 14.57 1.51
CA LEU A 285 7.31 14.93 2.41
C LEU A 285 8.64 14.37 1.89
N HIS A 286 8.62 13.16 1.32
CA HIS A 286 9.80 12.54 0.72
C HIS A 286 10.28 13.24 -0.53
N TYR A 287 9.36 13.68 -1.38
CA TYR A 287 9.74 14.47 -2.51
C TYR A 287 10.37 15.81 -2.08
N PHE A 288 9.79 16.49 -1.09
CA PHE A 288 10.41 17.68 -0.46
C PHE A 288 11.83 17.38 0.03
N ALA A 289 11.98 16.35 0.86
CA ALA A 289 13.26 16.01 1.48
C ALA A 289 14.33 15.73 0.42
N LEU A 290 14.00 14.99 -0.65
CA LEU A 290 14.93 14.73 -1.73
C LEU A 290 15.35 16.00 -2.50
N VAL A 291 14.39 16.85 -2.86
CA VAL A 291 14.67 18.07 -3.64
C VAL A 291 15.56 19.03 -2.84
N HIS A 292 15.27 19.21 -1.55
CA HIS A 292 16.07 20.09 -0.70
C HIS A 292 17.44 19.49 -0.35
N ASP A 293 17.51 18.19 -0.04
CA ASP A 293 18.77 17.47 0.20
C ASP A 293 19.69 17.54 -1.04
N ASP A 294 19.15 17.36 -2.25
CA ASP A 294 19.92 17.50 -3.50
C ASP A 294 20.54 18.91 -3.66
N VAL A 295 19.83 19.96 -3.22
CA VAL A 295 20.34 21.34 -3.25
C VAL A 295 21.42 21.56 -2.18
N MET A 296 21.20 21.04 -0.97
CA MET A 296 22.13 21.18 0.16
C MET A 296 23.45 20.44 -0.10
N ASP A 297 23.37 19.26 -0.73
CA ASP A 297 24.51 18.39 -1.02
C ASP A 297 25.12 18.67 -2.42
N GLU A 298 24.57 19.61 -3.19
CA GLU A 298 24.98 19.90 -4.58
C GLU A 298 24.98 18.65 -5.49
N SER A 299 24.04 17.73 -5.23
CA SER A 299 23.93 16.44 -5.94
C SER A 299 23.49 16.64 -7.39
N LEU A 300 24.29 16.16 -8.35
CA LEU A 300 24.01 16.32 -9.79
C LEU A 300 22.85 15.45 -10.30
N SER A 301 22.61 14.30 -9.67
CA SER A 301 21.64 13.32 -10.15
C SER A 301 20.92 12.58 -9.02
N ARG A 302 19.67 12.20 -9.29
CA ARG A 302 18.80 11.42 -8.40
C ARG A 302 17.99 10.42 -9.22
N ARG A 303 18.01 9.15 -8.81
CA ARG A 303 17.30 8.03 -9.48
C ARG A 303 17.59 7.96 -10.99
N GLY A 304 18.85 8.15 -11.38
CA GLY A 304 19.27 8.11 -12.79
C GLY A 304 18.80 9.31 -13.64
N ARG A 305 18.26 10.36 -13.02
CA ARG A 305 17.89 11.63 -13.68
C ARG A 305 18.68 12.79 -13.08
N PRO A 306 18.87 13.91 -13.81
CA PRO A 306 19.40 15.13 -13.21
C PRO A 306 18.54 15.58 -12.03
N SER A 307 19.14 16.08 -10.96
CA SER A 307 18.40 16.63 -9.82
C SER A 307 17.59 17.86 -10.22
N ALA A 308 16.62 18.27 -9.39
CA ALA A 308 15.69 19.34 -9.75
C ALA A 308 16.40 20.68 -10.06
N HIS A 309 17.45 21.02 -9.31
CA HIS A 309 18.20 22.26 -9.55
C HIS A 309 19.01 22.20 -10.86
N ILE A 310 19.54 21.03 -11.23
CA ILE A 310 20.23 20.83 -12.52
C ILE A 310 19.24 20.86 -13.69
N GLN A 311 18.03 20.29 -13.54
CA GLN A 311 16.99 20.40 -14.56
C GLN A 311 16.59 21.86 -14.82
N ALA A 312 16.44 22.66 -13.75
CA ALA A 312 16.11 24.08 -13.87
C ALA A 312 17.27 24.92 -14.43
N GLU A 313 18.52 24.59 -14.08
CA GLU A 313 19.72 25.18 -14.67
C GLU A 313 19.77 24.95 -16.19
N ALA A 314 19.55 23.70 -16.63
CA ALA A 314 19.54 23.36 -18.06
C ALA A 314 18.46 24.13 -18.82
N ARG A 315 17.25 24.24 -18.26
CA ARG A 315 16.16 25.03 -18.87
C ARG A 315 16.51 26.51 -18.99
N HIS A 316 17.21 27.08 -18.01
CA HIS A 316 17.68 28.46 -18.05
C HIS A 316 18.71 28.68 -19.17
N GLN A 317 19.66 27.75 -19.31
CA GLN A 317 20.67 27.76 -20.37
C GLN A 317 20.03 27.61 -21.76
N ASP A 318 19.11 26.66 -21.92
CA ASP A 318 18.40 26.39 -23.18
C ASP A 318 17.55 27.59 -23.64
N ALA A 319 17.02 28.36 -22.70
CA ALA A 319 16.25 29.58 -22.97
C ALA A 319 17.12 30.81 -23.23
N GLU A 320 18.45 30.70 -23.14
CA GLU A 320 19.40 31.83 -23.17
C GLU A 320 19.00 32.95 -22.19
N ALA A 321 18.47 32.57 -21.03
CA ALA A 321 17.88 33.49 -20.08
C ALA A 321 18.93 34.37 -19.37
N LEU A 322 18.50 35.51 -18.86
CA LEU A 322 19.38 36.44 -18.15
C LEU A 322 19.72 35.93 -16.74
N GLY A 323 20.97 36.16 -16.31
CA GLY A 323 21.45 35.82 -14.95
C GLY A 323 22.23 34.52 -14.87
N ASP A 324 22.56 34.11 -13.64
CA ASP A 324 23.30 32.88 -13.36
C ASP A 324 22.36 31.67 -13.31
N ALA A 325 22.59 30.70 -14.20
CA ALA A 325 21.73 29.53 -14.36
C ALA A 325 21.71 28.61 -13.12
N ALA A 326 22.84 28.47 -12.42
CA ALA A 326 22.94 27.63 -11.24
C ALA A 326 22.21 28.25 -10.03
N VAL A 327 22.30 29.57 -9.86
CA VAL A 327 21.51 30.32 -8.86
C VAL A 327 20.01 30.19 -9.17
N PHE A 328 19.60 30.34 -10.43
CA PHE A 328 18.21 30.12 -10.85
C PHE A 328 17.75 28.70 -10.50
N GLY A 329 18.56 27.69 -10.85
CA GLY A 329 18.26 26.29 -10.58
C GLY A 329 18.03 26.00 -9.10
N ARG A 330 18.94 26.47 -8.23
CA ARG A 330 18.79 26.30 -6.76
C ARG A 330 17.55 26.98 -6.23
N ASN A 331 17.27 28.22 -6.64
CA ASN A 331 16.10 28.97 -6.18
C ASN A 331 14.78 28.28 -6.58
N LEU A 332 14.71 27.74 -7.81
CA LEU A 332 13.53 27.02 -8.28
C LEU A 332 13.34 25.69 -7.57
N ALA A 333 14.42 24.96 -7.28
CA ALA A 333 14.36 23.73 -6.51
C ALA A 333 13.86 23.96 -5.07
N ILE A 334 14.27 25.06 -4.42
CA ILE A 334 13.74 25.44 -3.10
C ILE A 334 12.21 25.59 -3.16
N LEU A 335 11.69 26.39 -4.09
CA LEU A 335 10.25 26.60 -4.27
C LEU A 335 9.50 25.31 -4.61
N LEU A 336 10.11 24.43 -5.41
CA LEU A 336 9.52 23.13 -5.76
C LEU A 336 9.40 22.22 -4.53
N GLY A 337 10.42 22.20 -3.67
CA GLY A 337 10.36 21.48 -2.41
C GLY A 337 9.35 22.08 -1.44
N ASP A 338 9.28 23.41 -1.31
CA ASP A 338 8.31 24.09 -0.45
C ASP A 338 6.87 23.75 -0.85
N LEU A 339 6.61 23.68 -2.16
CA LEU A 339 5.32 23.27 -2.70
C LEU A 339 4.96 21.83 -2.29
N ALA A 340 5.93 20.92 -2.35
CA ALA A 340 5.76 19.53 -1.94
C ALA A 340 5.52 19.38 -0.43
N HIS A 341 6.24 20.15 0.39
CA HIS A 341 6.06 20.17 1.84
C HIS A 341 4.68 20.73 2.22
N MET A 342 4.25 21.81 1.57
CA MET A 342 2.90 22.37 1.76
C MET A 342 1.79 21.37 1.36
N GLN A 343 1.99 20.58 0.30
CA GLN A 343 1.05 19.52 -0.05
C GLN A 343 1.01 18.41 1.02
N ALA A 344 2.16 18.02 1.56
CA ALA A 344 2.24 17.05 2.65
C ALA A 344 1.46 17.54 3.89
N ASP A 345 1.66 18.80 4.29
CA ASP A 345 0.95 19.43 5.42
C ASP A 345 -0.57 19.51 5.17
N ARG A 346 -1.01 19.87 3.95
CA ARG A 346 -2.44 19.87 3.58
C ARG A 346 -3.12 18.50 3.64
N LEU A 347 -2.37 17.43 3.38
CA LEU A 347 -2.84 16.06 3.55
C LEU A 347 -2.92 15.71 5.03
N ALA A 348 -1.85 15.99 5.79
CA ALA A 348 -1.78 15.72 7.21
C ALA A 348 -2.86 16.46 8.03
N ALA A 349 -3.21 17.69 7.65
CA ALA A 349 -4.26 18.48 8.29
C ALA A 349 -5.67 17.84 8.25
N ARG A 350 -5.88 16.81 7.41
CA ARG A 350 -7.14 16.05 7.33
C ARG A 350 -7.20 14.87 8.29
N LEU A 351 -6.08 14.52 8.92
CA LEU A 351 -5.96 13.36 9.78
C LEU A 351 -6.55 13.64 11.18
N PRO A 352 -6.91 12.60 11.95
CA PRO A 352 -7.18 12.71 13.38
C PRO A 352 -6.03 13.36 14.17
N ALA A 353 -6.35 14.01 15.29
CA ALA A 353 -5.40 14.77 16.10
C ALA A 353 -4.15 13.97 16.52
N GLU A 354 -4.32 12.69 16.90
CA GLU A 354 -3.18 11.84 17.28
C GLU A 354 -2.20 11.59 16.12
N LEU A 355 -2.73 11.36 14.92
CA LEU A 355 -1.91 11.20 13.71
C LEU A 355 -1.24 12.52 13.31
N GLN A 356 -1.91 13.67 13.53
CA GLN A 356 -1.28 14.97 13.31
C GLN A 356 -0.12 15.23 14.26
N THR A 357 -0.26 14.91 15.55
CA THR A 357 0.84 15.03 16.53
C THR A 357 2.04 14.20 16.08
N LEU A 358 1.82 12.92 15.77
CA LEU A 358 2.90 12.03 15.32
C LEU A 358 3.53 12.49 14.00
N TRP A 359 2.73 13.06 13.09
CA TRP A 359 3.21 13.66 11.85
C TRP A 359 4.15 14.85 12.10
N TYR A 360 3.79 15.77 13.02
CA TYR A 360 4.63 16.92 13.33
C TYR A 360 5.88 16.55 14.13
N ASP A 361 5.84 15.50 14.95
CA ASP A 361 7.02 14.93 15.58
C ASP A 361 8.00 14.41 14.53
N LEU A 362 7.51 13.63 13.55
CA LEU A 362 8.29 13.16 12.39
C LEU A 362 8.96 14.32 11.63
N CYS A 363 8.22 15.38 11.31
CA CYS A 363 8.77 16.55 10.61
C CYS A 363 9.87 17.25 11.45
N THR A 364 9.67 17.34 12.76
CA THR A 364 10.64 17.93 13.69
C THR A 364 11.92 17.09 13.74
N GLU A 365 11.79 15.77 13.88
CA GLU A 365 12.91 14.82 13.90
C GLU A 365 13.74 14.88 12.63
N LEU A 366 13.07 14.88 11.47
CA LEU A 366 13.73 15.02 10.17
C LEU A 366 14.54 16.31 10.10
N MET A 367 13.98 17.44 10.57
CA MET A 367 14.68 18.72 10.55
C MET A 367 15.88 18.75 11.51
N VAL A 368 15.73 18.14 12.70
CA VAL A 368 16.83 17.99 13.67
C VAL A 368 17.94 17.14 13.07
N GLY A 369 17.60 16.02 12.42
CA GLY A 369 18.54 15.13 11.74
C GLY A 369 19.29 15.83 10.62
N GLN A 370 18.58 16.48 9.69
CA GLN A 370 19.18 17.18 8.55
C GLN A 370 20.11 18.31 9.00
N ARG A 371 19.69 19.12 10.00
CA ARG A 371 20.54 20.16 10.57
C ARG A 371 21.80 19.56 11.22
N ALA A 372 21.66 18.48 11.97
CA ALA A 372 22.77 17.81 12.65
C ALA A 372 23.76 17.18 11.66
N ASP A 373 23.28 16.71 10.51
CA ASP A 373 24.12 16.23 9.40
C ASP A 373 24.98 17.38 8.84
N LEU A 374 24.35 18.47 8.39
CA LEU A 374 25.03 19.64 7.82
C LEU A 374 26.03 20.28 8.79
N THR A 375 25.61 20.53 10.03
CA THR A 375 26.47 21.16 11.04
C THR A 375 27.56 20.21 11.54
N GLY A 376 27.29 18.90 11.58
CA GLY A 376 28.27 17.87 11.94
C GLY A 376 29.37 17.74 10.88
N ALA A 377 29.00 17.70 9.61
CA ALA A 377 29.94 17.68 8.49
C ALA A 377 30.81 18.94 8.46
N ALA A 378 30.20 20.13 8.59
CA ALA A 378 30.93 21.40 8.63
C ALA A 378 31.91 21.50 9.82
N ALA A 379 31.56 20.91 10.97
CA ALA A 379 32.43 20.83 12.14
C ALA A 379 33.47 19.70 12.06
N GLY A 380 33.45 18.87 11.02
CA GLY A 380 34.34 17.73 10.86
C GLY A 380 34.15 16.66 11.95
N ARG A 381 32.93 16.51 12.48
CA ARG A 381 32.64 15.53 13.56
C ARG A 381 32.84 14.10 13.07
N ARG A 382 33.39 13.26 13.96
CA ARG A 382 33.67 11.84 13.72
C ARG A 382 33.30 10.95 14.91
N ASP A 383 32.50 11.45 15.84
CA ASP A 383 32.05 10.66 16.99
C ASP A 383 30.84 9.78 16.63
N LEU A 384 30.90 8.53 17.09
CA LEU A 384 29.94 7.48 16.74
C LEU A 384 28.53 7.77 17.25
N GLU A 385 28.42 8.40 18.41
CA GLU A 385 27.12 8.74 19.02
C GLU A 385 26.36 9.75 18.15
N HIS A 386 27.00 10.86 17.75
CA HIS A 386 26.40 11.83 16.83
C HIS A 386 26.03 11.19 15.49
N ALA A 387 26.95 10.42 14.88
CA ALA A 387 26.70 9.78 13.60
C ALA A 387 25.48 8.83 13.65
N ARG A 388 25.36 8.03 14.72
CA ARG A 388 24.20 7.15 14.93
C ARG A 388 22.91 7.95 15.13
N GLN A 389 22.94 9.03 15.90
CA GLN A 389 21.75 9.85 16.12
C GLN A 389 21.28 10.54 14.84
N VAL A 390 22.21 11.04 14.00
CA VAL A 390 21.89 11.62 12.69
C VAL A 390 21.25 10.55 11.79
N ALA A 391 21.90 9.39 11.65
CA ALA A 391 21.41 8.30 10.82
C ALA A 391 20.02 7.80 11.28
N HIS A 392 19.82 7.69 12.59
CA HIS A 392 18.56 7.34 13.21
C HIS A 392 17.46 8.37 12.87
N LEU A 393 17.67 9.67 13.12
CA LEU A 393 16.63 10.69 12.87
C LEU A 393 16.36 10.93 11.37
N LYS A 394 17.41 11.15 10.57
CA LYS A 394 17.32 11.53 9.15
C LYS A 394 16.82 10.39 8.26
N SER A 395 17.24 9.16 8.56
CA SER A 395 16.97 8.00 7.70
C SER A 395 16.11 6.94 8.38
N GLY A 396 16.42 6.55 9.62
CA GLY A 396 15.71 5.49 10.34
C GLY A 396 14.27 5.85 10.71
N CYS A 397 14.07 6.87 11.56
CA CYS A 397 12.78 7.38 12.00
C CYS A 397 11.89 7.73 10.81
N TYR A 398 12.47 8.52 9.92
CA TYR A 398 11.79 9.09 8.77
C TYR A 398 11.31 8.03 7.75
N THR A 399 12.05 6.92 7.60
CA THR A 399 11.76 5.93 6.55
C THR A 399 11.04 4.68 7.08
N VAL A 400 11.28 4.34 8.35
CA VAL A 400 10.83 3.07 8.94
C VAL A 400 9.96 3.31 10.17
N VAL A 401 10.50 3.91 11.23
CA VAL A 401 9.85 3.97 12.55
C VAL A 401 8.52 4.72 12.47
N ARG A 402 8.55 5.98 12.03
CA ARG A 402 7.37 6.84 12.00
C ARG A 402 6.32 6.37 11.00
N PRO A 403 6.68 5.94 9.77
CA PRO A 403 5.70 5.29 8.90
C PRO A 403 5.01 4.09 9.55
N LEU A 404 5.76 3.19 10.20
CA LEU A 404 5.22 2.01 10.88
C LEU A 404 4.26 2.39 12.02
N GLU A 405 4.66 3.35 12.87
CA GLU A 405 3.82 3.86 13.95
C GLU A 405 2.57 4.59 13.46
N LEU A 406 2.69 5.43 12.44
CA LEU A 406 1.55 6.13 11.84
C LEU A 406 0.54 5.12 11.28
N GLY A 407 1.01 4.04 10.65
CA GLY A 407 0.16 2.93 10.22
C GLY A 407 -0.57 2.25 11.37
N ALA A 408 0.14 1.96 12.46
CA ALA A 408 -0.44 1.35 13.65
C ALA A 408 -1.50 2.25 14.31
N VAL A 409 -1.22 3.55 14.45
CA VAL A 409 -2.19 4.52 14.99
C VAL A 409 -3.41 4.64 14.06
N ALA A 410 -3.23 4.63 12.75
CA ALA A 410 -4.34 4.63 11.79
C ALA A 410 -5.23 3.39 11.93
N ALA A 411 -4.68 2.23 12.33
CA ALA A 411 -5.43 1.01 12.63
C ALA A 411 -6.15 1.04 13.99
N GLY A 412 -5.90 2.04 14.84
CA GLY A 412 -6.41 2.06 16.21
C GLY A 412 -5.67 1.08 17.14
N ALA A 413 -4.36 0.92 16.93
CA ALA A 413 -3.52 0.03 17.72
C ALA A 413 -3.63 0.27 19.24
N SER A 414 -3.69 -0.82 20.01
CA SER A 414 -3.53 -0.77 21.47
C SER A 414 -2.10 -0.36 21.86
N ASP A 415 -1.93 0.17 23.08
CA ASP A 415 -0.62 0.56 23.60
C ASP A 415 0.41 -0.58 23.53
N GLN A 416 0.00 -1.81 23.80
CA GLN A 416 0.87 -2.99 23.70
C GLN A 416 1.40 -3.20 22.27
N VAL A 417 0.52 -3.07 21.26
CA VAL A 417 0.89 -3.18 19.86
C VAL A 417 1.79 -2.01 19.44
N ARG A 418 1.49 -0.80 19.91
CA ARG A 418 2.29 0.39 19.61
C ARG A 418 3.71 0.27 20.13
N VAL A 419 3.88 -0.16 21.39
CA VAL A 419 5.21 -0.40 21.97
C VAL A 419 5.96 -1.47 21.18
N ALA A 420 5.32 -2.61 20.88
CA ALA A 420 5.97 -3.68 20.13
C ALA A 420 6.40 -3.26 18.72
N LEU A 421 5.54 -2.54 17.99
CA LEU A 421 5.88 -2.03 16.66
C LEU A 421 6.92 -0.90 16.73
N GLY A 422 6.90 -0.06 17.77
CA GLY A 422 7.93 0.93 18.03
C GLY A 422 9.31 0.28 18.18
N ASP A 423 9.44 -0.69 19.09
CA ASP A 423 10.69 -1.42 19.34
C ASP A 423 11.21 -2.14 18.07
N VAL A 424 10.32 -2.81 17.34
CA VAL A 424 10.67 -3.43 16.04
C VAL A 424 11.10 -2.38 15.02
N GLY A 425 10.35 -1.28 14.93
CA GLY A 425 10.61 -0.17 14.03
C GLY A 425 11.97 0.46 14.27
N GLU A 426 12.36 0.65 15.54
CA GLU A 426 13.66 1.19 15.94
C GLU A 426 14.82 0.38 15.36
N HIS A 427 14.84 -0.92 15.62
CA HIS A 427 15.86 -1.84 15.10
C HIS A 427 15.88 -1.86 13.56
N LEU A 428 14.71 -1.92 12.91
CA LEU A 428 14.64 -1.88 11.44
C LEU A 428 15.10 -0.53 10.88
N GLY A 429 14.81 0.57 11.56
CA GLY A 429 15.25 1.91 11.19
C GLY A 429 16.77 2.04 11.28
N GLN A 430 17.39 1.47 12.31
CA GLN A 430 18.84 1.44 12.46
C GLN A 430 19.50 0.56 11.40
N ALA A 431 18.96 -0.62 11.11
CA ALA A 431 19.42 -1.47 10.01
C ALA A 431 19.32 -0.76 8.65
N PHE A 432 18.20 -0.06 8.39
CA PHE A 432 18.01 0.73 7.17
C PHE A 432 19.07 1.82 7.02
N ALA A 433 19.29 2.61 8.07
CA ALA A 433 20.22 3.73 8.04
C ALA A 433 21.68 3.26 7.88
N LEU A 434 22.08 2.18 8.56
CA LEU A 434 23.40 1.56 8.39
C LEU A 434 23.60 1.01 6.96
N ARG A 435 22.56 0.44 6.36
CA ARG A 435 22.63 0.00 4.96
C ARG A 435 22.70 1.18 4.00
N ASP A 436 22.04 2.29 4.29
CA ASP A 436 22.12 3.52 3.49
C ASP A 436 23.56 4.07 3.49
N ASP A 437 24.16 4.24 4.67
CA ASP A 437 25.58 4.60 4.83
C ASP A 437 26.50 3.63 4.05
N TYR A 438 26.22 2.32 4.15
CA TYR A 438 26.99 1.30 3.44
C TYR A 438 26.93 1.49 1.92
N LEU A 439 25.73 1.74 1.36
CA LEU A 439 25.55 1.95 -0.07
C LEU A 439 26.16 3.28 -0.53
N GLY A 440 26.16 4.32 0.31
CA GLY A 440 26.84 5.58 0.02
C GLY A 440 28.36 5.43 -0.14
N VAL A 441 28.96 4.43 0.53
CA VAL A 441 30.41 4.16 0.43
C VAL A 441 30.76 3.07 -0.59
N TRP A 442 29.99 1.99 -0.69
CA TRP A 442 30.33 0.79 -1.49
C TRP A 442 29.27 0.37 -2.51
N GLY A 443 28.17 1.11 -2.63
CA GLY A 443 27.07 0.77 -3.54
C GLY A 443 27.47 0.79 -5.01
N ASP A 444 26.80 -0.03 -5.82
CA ASP A 444 26.95 -0.04 -7.28
C ASP A 444 26.25 1.19 -7.87
N PRO A 445 26.95 2.05 -8.63
CA PRO A 445 26.35 3.21 -9.28
C PRO A 445 25.20 2.88 -10.22
N GLN A 446 25.21 1.71 -10.86
CA GLN A 446 24.15 1.30 -11.77
C GLN A 446 22.84 1.01 -11.04
N LEU A 447 22.91 0.61 -9.77
CA LEU A 447 21.76 0.25 -8.94
C LEU A 447 21.29 1.45 -8.10
N THR A 448 22.23 2.15 -7.45
CA THR A 448 21.95 3.29 -6.57
C THR A 448 21.55 4.56 -7.34
N GLY A 449 21.97 4.68 -8.60
CA GLY A 449 21.78 5.87 -9.41
C GLY A 449 22.61 7.08 -8.95
N LYS A 450 23.59 6.86 -8.06
CA LYS A 450 24.58 7.83 -7.59
C LYS A 450 26.00 7.26 -7.77
N PRO A 451 27.04 8.10 -7.92
CA PRO A 451 28.42 7.63 -7.87
C PRO A 451 28.75 6.89 -6.57
N SER A 452 29.59 5.86 -6.65
CA SER A 452 30.03 5.11 -5.47
C SER A 452 31.00 5.97 -4.66
N GLY A 453 30.73 6.13 -3.36
CA GLY A 453 31.53 6.97 -2.48
C GLY A 453 31.09 8.43 -2.42
N ASP A 454 29.88 8.78 -2.86
CA ASP A 454 29.33 10.15 -2.74
C ASP A 454 29.40 10.66 -1.30
N ASP A 455 29.05 9.84 -0.31
CA ASP A 455 29.15 10.22 1.11
C ASP A 455 30.58 10.57 1.53
N LEU A 456 31.57 9.91 0.91
CA LEU A 456 32.98 10.24 1.13
C LEU A 456 33.31 11.57 0.44
N VAL A 457 32.85 11.80 -0.80
CA VAL A 457 33.08 13.06 -1.53
C VAL A 457 32.53 14.26 -0.75
N GLU A 458 31.31 14.14 -0.24
CA GLU A 458 30.61 15.15 0.56
C GLU A 458 31.20 15.28 1.97
N GLY A 459 32.00 14.31 2.42
CA GLY A 459 32.65 14.33 3.73
C GLY A 459 31.70 14.10 4.91
N LYS A 460 30.52 13.50 4.65
CA LYS A 460 29.44 13.27 5.62
C LYS A 460 29.92 12.64 6.93
N ALA A 461 29.27 12.96 8.05
CA ALA A 461 29.61 12.43 9.37
C ALA A 461 28.96 11.05 9.60
N THR A 462 29.18 10.10 8.68
CA THR A 462 28.53 8.77 8.68
C THR A 462 29.08 7.84 9.77
N VAL A 463 28.30 6.80 10.11
CA VAL A 463 28.71 5.78 11.09
C VAL A 463 29.99 5.08 10.63
N ILE A 464 30.14 4.86 9.32
CA ILE A 464 31.34 4.24 8.73
C ILE A 464 32.60 5.05 9.03
N LEU A 465 32.54 6.37 8.82
CA LEU A 465 33.69 7.24 9.05
C LEU A 465 33.99 7.39 10.54
N ALA A 466 32.96 7.41 11.39
CA ALA A 466 33.14 7.43 12.84
C ALA A 466 33.82 6.14 13.36
N LEU A 467 33.42 4.96 12.87
CA LEU A 467 34.06 3.69 13.23
C LEU A 467 35.52 3.60 12.78
N ALA A 468 35.86 4.27 11.67
CA ALA A 468 37.18 4.22 11.06
C ALA A 468 38.17 5.27 11.59
N ALA A 469 37.69 6.39 12.12
CA ALA A 469 38.49 7.58 12.40
C ALA A 469 39.79 7.28 13.17
N ASP A 470 39.69 6.53 14.27
CA ASP A 470 40.84 6.19 15.12
C ASP A 470 41.71 5.04 14.59
N ARG A 471 41.26 4.35 13.54
CA ARG A 471 41.92 3.16 12.95
C ARG A 471 42.68 3.47 11.67
N LEU A 472 42.36 4.60 11.03
CA LEU A 472 43.01 5.05 9.82
C LEU A 472 44.39 5.63 10.13
N THR A 473 45.37 5.31 9.28
CA THR A 473 46.76 5.71 9.46
C THR A 473 47.35 6.16 8.13
N ASN A 474 48.50 6.85 8.18
CA ASN A 474 49.29 7.22 7.01
C ASN A 474 48.45 7.94 5.93
N GLY A 475 48.60 7.54 4.66
CA GLY A 475 47.91 8.15 3.53
C GLY A 475 46.39 8.12 3.62
N ALA A 476 45.81 7.13 4.31
CA ALA A 476 44.35 7.05 4.47
C ALA A 476 43.81 8.04 5.50
N ALA A 477 44.57 8.32 6.58
CA ALA A 477 44.22 9.38 7.52
C ALA A 477 44.28 10.77 6.84
N LEU A 478 45.34 11.01 6.05
CA LEU A 478 45.45 12.24 5.25
C LEU A 478 44.38 12.33 4.16
N ALA A 479 43.91 11.22 3.60
CA ALA A 479 42.79 11.22 2.66
C ALA A 479 41.49 11.60 3.37
N LEU A 480 41.23 11.06 4.57
CA LEU A 480 40.06 11.41 5.37
C LEU A 480 40.00 12.92 5.71
N GLU A 481 41.13 13.54 6.00
CA GLU A 481 41.20 14.99 6.25
C GLU A 481 40.94 15.86 5.01
N ARG A 482 41.09 15.29 3.80
CA ARG A 482 40.97 16.02 2.53
C ARG A 482 39.60 15.90 1.90
N VAL A 483 38.91 14.78 2.08
CA VAL A 483 37.56 14.58 1.53
C VAL A 483 36.55 15.57 2.16
N GLY A 484 35.52 15.95 1.42
CA GLY A 484 34.61 17.05 1.81
C GLY A 484 35.23 18.46 1.73
N THR A 485 36.44 18.61 1.17
CA THR A 485 37.11 19.92 1.05
C THR A 485 37.68 20.14 -0.36
N GLN A 486 38.03 21.39 -0.67
CA GLN A 486 38.74 21.74 -1.91
C GLN A 486 40.13 21.08 -2.06
N ARG A 487 40.62 20.39 -1.01
CA ARG A 487 41.90 19.68 -1.00
C ARG A 487 41.80 18.21 -1.40
N ALA A 488 40.58 17.71 -1.67
CA ALA A 488 40.37 16.34 -2.13
C ALA A 488 41.19 16.05 -3.41
N ARG A 489 41.88 14.91 -3.45
CA ARG A 489 42.69 14.48 -4.60
C ARG A 489 42.03 13.32 -5.33
N ARG A 490 42.33 13.21 -6.62
CA ARG A 490 41.99 12.05 -7.43
C ARG A 490 42.57 10.78 -6.78
N GLY A 491 41.70 9.83 -6.43
CA GLY A 491 42.07 8.56 -5.80
C GLY A 491 41.95 8.51 -4.26
N ASP A 492 41.62 9.62 -3.59
CA ASP A 492 41.39 9.61 -2.13
C ASP A 492 40.19 8.71 -1.76
N ILE A 493 39.10 8.78 -2.53
CA ILE A 493 37.89 7.95 -2.35
C ILE A 493 38.22 6.45 -2.44
N GLU A 494 38.90 6.04 -3.52
CA GLU A 494 39.29 4.64 -3.70
C GLU A 494 40.26 4.14 -2.62
N LEU A 495 41.19 5.00 -2.19
CA LEU A 495 42.12 4.68 -1.10
C LEU A 495 41.37 4.45 0.21
N LEU A 496 40.38 5.30 0.52
CA LEU A 496 39.53 5.15 1.69
C LEU A 496 38.70 3.87 1.58
N GLN A 497 37.97 3.63 0.49
CA GLN A 497 37.17 2.41 0.29
C GLN A 497 37.98 1.12 0.48
N ARG A 498 39.16 1.03 -0.15
CA ARG A 498 40.07 -0.12 0.01
C ARG A 498 40.57 -0.26 1.44
N THR A 499 40.92 0.86 2.08
CA THR A 499 41.44 0.84 3.45
C THR A 499 40.37 0.46 4.45
N LEU A 500 39.17 1.05 4.38
CA LEU A 500 38.00 0.74 5.22
C LEU A 500 37.65 -0.75 5.15
N THR A 501 37.73 -1.34 3.97
CA THR A 501 37.55 -2.79 3.78
C THR A 501 38.66 -3.57 4.47
N ARG A 502 39.93 -3.21 4.25
CA ARG A 502 41.11 -3.90 4.81
C ARG A 502 41.15 -3.86 6.35
N ILE A 503 40.72 -2.76 6.97
CA ILE A 503 40.68 -2.61 8.44
C ILE A 503 39.41 -3.20 9.07
N GLY A 504 38.55 -3.84 8.28
CA GLY A 504 37.38 -4.58 8.77
C GLY A 504 36.13 -3.75 9.05
N VAL A 505 36.11 -2.44 8.76
CA VAL A 505 34.92 -1.58 9.00
C VAL A 505 33.72 -2.07 8.19
N ARG A 506 33.93 -2.49 6.94
CA ARG A 506 32.86 -3.06 6.11
C ARG A 506 32.19 -4.27 6.78
N ALA A 507 32.98 -5.22 7.29
CA ALA A 507 32.46 -6.40 7.97
C ALA A 507 31.85 -6.09 9.35
N GLU A 508 32.30 -5.02 10.01
CA GLU A 508 31.71 -4.54 11.26
C GLU A 508 30.32 -3.95 11.04
N VAL A 509 30.12 -3.13 10.01
CA VAL A 509 28.80 -2.59 9.65
C VAL A 509 27.81 -3.70 9.29
N GLU A 510 28.22 -4.71 8.51
CA GLU A 510 27.37 -5.87 8.22
C GLU A 510 26.95 -6.60 9.50
N ARG A 511 27.86 -6.80 10.47
CA ARG A 511 27.51 -7.42 11.76
C ARG A 511 26.55 -6.58 12.60
N LEU A 512 26.64 -5.24 12.52
CA LEU A 512 25.70 -4.35 13.19
C LEU A 512 24.31 -4.47 12.54
N ILE A 513 24.23 -4.43 11.21
CA ILE A 513 22.96 -4.64 10.48
C ILE A 513 22.34 -5.98 10.86
N ASP A 514 23.11 -7.07 10.83
CA ASP A 514 22.64 -8.40 11.23
C ASP A 514 22.11 -8.44 12.67
N ALA A 515 22.72 -7.68 13.59
CA ALA A 515 22.30 -7.64 14.99
C ALA A 515 20.96 -6.92 15.15
N GLU A 516 20.78 -5.79 14.47
CA GLU A 516 19.52 -5.04 14.45
C GLU A 516 18.40 -5.87 13.80
N VAL A 517 18.68 -6.58 12.70
CA VAL A 517 17.70 -7.49 12.07
C VAL A 517 17.24 -8.58 13.03
N ARG A 518 18.17 -9.27 13.70
CA ARG A 518 17.81 -10.32 14.66
C ARG A 518 17.00 -9.78 15.83
N ALA A 519 17.28 -8.56 16.29
CA ALA A 519 16.52 -7.91 17.35
C ALA A 519 15.09 -7.58 16.89
N ALA A 520 14.92 -7.06 15.67
CA ALA A 520 13.61 -6.83 15.07
C ALA A 520 12.79 -8.11 14.91
N GLU A 521 13.40 -9.20 14.41
CA GLU A 521 12.73 -10.50 14.27
C GLU A 521 12.30 -11.06 15.64
N ALA A 522 13.16 -10.97 16.66
CA ALA A 522 12.82 -11.38 18.02
C ALA A 522 11.67 -10.55 18.61
N GLY A 523 11.60 -9.25 18.30
CA GLY A 523 10.51 -8.36 18.70
C GLY A 523 9.17 -8.78 18.08
N LEU A 524 9.17 -9.16 16.80
CA LEU A 524 7.99 -9.69 16.12
C LEU A 524 7.49 -11.00 16.75
N ASP A 525 8.41 -11.88 17.17
CA ASP A 525 8.07 -13.17 17.79
C ASP A 525 7.54 -13.01 19.23
N ALA A 526 7.99 -11.98 19.95
CA ALA A 526 7.63 -11.75 21.34
C ALA A 526 6.16 -11.30 21.51
N CYS A 527 5.60 -10.58 20.53
CA CYS A 527 4.29 -9.96 20.65
C CYS A 527 3.18 -10.76 19.93
N ARG A 528 2.51 -11.65 20.67
CA ARG A 528 1.42 -12.50 20.14
C ARG A 528 0.14 -11.75 19.74
N THR A 529 0.03 -10.47 20.10
CA THR A 529 -1.14 -9.64 19.74
C THR A 529 -1.00 -9.00 18.36
N LEU A 530 0.17 -9.07 17.73
CA LEU A 530 0.35 -8.62 16.35
C LEU A 530 -0.41 -9.55 15.40
N HIS A 531 -1.02 -8.95 14.37
CA HIS A 531 -1.75 -9.72 13.36
C HIS A 531 -0.76 -10.55 12.52
N PRO A 532 -0.99 -11.88 12.35
CA PRO A 532 -0.04 -12.76 11.64
C PRO A 532 0.33 -12.31 10.24
N ALA A 533 -0.64 -11.82 9.46
CA ALA A 533 -0.38 -11.33 8.11
C ALA A 533 0.57 -10.11 8.09
N GLY A 534 0.47 -9.24 9.09
CA GLY A 534 1.36 -8.08 9.22
C GLY A 534 2.77 -8.50 9.63
N VAL A 535 2.90 -9.50 10.52
CA VAL A 535 4.20 -10.08 10.89
C VAL A 535 4.90 -10.71 9.69
N GLU A 536 4.16 -11.48 8.87
CA GLU A 536 4.70 -12.08 7.65
C GLU A 536 5.17 -11.01 6.64
N GLY A 537 4.34 -9.99 6.41
CA GLY A 537 4.70 -8.86 5.56
C GLY A 537 5.91 -8.08 6.05
N LEU A 538 5.99 -7.80 7.36
CA LEU A 538 7.16 -7.14 7.96
C LEU A 538 8.41 -7.99 7.78
N ARG A 539 8.38 -9.31 8.04
CA ARG A 539 9.54 -10.20 7.79
C ARG A 539 9.99 -10.17 6.33
N ALA A 540 9.06 -10.16 5.38
CA ALA A 540 9.41 -10.01 3.96
C ALA A 540 10.10 -8.65 3.66
N MET A 541 9.75 -7.61 4.41
CA MET A 541 10.40 -6.29 4.32
C MET A 541 11.78 -6.25 4.99
N ILE A 542 12.00 -6.95 6.11
CA ILE A 542 13.28 -6.97 6.83
C ILE A 542 14.44 -7.30 5.90
N ALA A 543 14.31 -8.38 5.13
CA ALA A 543 15.35 -8.79 4.18
C ALA A 543 15.60 -7.71 3.10
N ARG A 544 14.51 -7.11 2.60
CA ARG A 544 14.57 -6.04 1.59
C ARG A 544 15.13 -4.72 2.13
N ILE A 545 15.07 -4.49 3.43
CA ILE A 545 15.65 -3.31 4.10
C ILE A 545 17.16 -3.50 4.27
N ALA A 546 17.51 -4.61 4.92
CA ALA A 546 18.82 -4.81 5.48
C ALA A 546 19.86 -5.21 4.42
N TRP A 547 19.45 -5.78 3.28
CA TRP A 547 20.38 -6.19 2.21
C TRP A 547 19.89 -5.74 0.83
N ARG A 548 19.31 -4.53 0.74
CA ARG A 548 19.06 -3.90 -0.57
C ARG A 548 20.36 -3.52 -1.26
N ASP A 549 20.34 -3.64 -2.58
CA ASP A 549 21.43 -3.19 -3.46
C ASP A 549 21.26 -1.73 -3.94
N ALA A 550 20.13 -1.08 -3.61
CA ALA A 550 19.79 0.28 -4.02
C ALA A 550 18.77 0.98 -3.12
#